data_AF-A0A0C1RES3-F1
#
_entry.id   AF-A0A0C1RES3-F1
#
_cell.length_a   1.000
_cell.length_b   1.000
_cell.length_c   1.000
_cell.angle_alpha   90.00
_cell.angle_beta   90.00
_cell.angle_gamma   90.00
#
_symmetry.space_group_name_H-M   'P 1'
#
loop_
_entity.id
_entity.type
_entity.pdbx_description
1 polymer ?
#
loop_
_entity_poly.entity_id
_entity_poly.type
_entity_poly.pdbx_seq_one_letter_code
_entity_poly.pdbx_strand_id
1 'polypeptide(L)'
;MPSFPRAPRLFKGAIVLLDSVSFFPKGMVTLQYNPETLRRTLQVQRTGSEGSDRLEALRLTAPPIETIQLEAEIDATDQLEFPGKNPVTVVSGIHPQLAALETIIYPKSREIQQNNVLARSGNLEIVPIEADLSVFVWSINRVVPVRLTEFSITEEAFDTLLNPIRAKVSLGMQVLSTNDLRFDHKGSSLFSVHHKQKEVFANMNLGLNALGAIASLL
;
A
#
# COMPACT_ATOMS: atom_id res chain seq x y z
N MET A 1 -5.84 -28.46 8.00
CA MET A 1 -7.29 -28.63 8.24
C MET A 1 -8.05 -28.66 6.91
N PRO A 2 -9.10 -29.48 6.75
CA PRO A 2 -9.95 -29.42 5.56
C PRO A 2 -10.73 -28.10 5.59
N SER A 3 -10.52 -27.27 4.56
CA SER A 3 -11.30 -26.05 4.34
C SER A 3 -12.77 -26.42 4.22
N PHE A 4 -13.63 -25.79 5.02
CA PHE A 4 -15.08 -25.98 4.90
C PHE A 4 -15.50 -25.63 3.46
N PRO A 5 -16.21 -26.53 2.75
CA PRO A 5 -16.55 -26.33 1.32
C PRO A 5 -17.38 -25.07 1.02
N ARG A 6 -17.97 -24.45 2.05
CA ARG A 6 -18.76 -23.22 1.99
C ARG A 6 -18.10 -22.02 2.68
N ALA A 7 -16.83 -22.11 3.07
CA ALA A 7 -16.11 -20.96 3.60
C ALA A 7 -16.00 -19.87 2.52
N PRO A 8 -16.28 -18.61 2.85
CA PRO A 8 -16.10 -17.50 1.91
C PRO A 8 -14.64 -17.42 1.47
N ARG A 9 -14.39 -17.18 0.17
CA ARG A 9 -13.04 -16.97 -0.35
C ARG A 9 -12.50 -15.65 0.22
N LEU A 10 -11.46 -15.75 1.04
CA LEU A 10 -10.80 -14.59 1.64
C LEU A 10 -9.81 -13.99 0.62
N PHE A 11 -10.07 -12.76 0.19
CA PHE A 11 -9.08 -11.97 -0.55
C PHE A 11 -8.03 -11.47 0.43
N LYS A 12 -6.75 -11.54 0.05
CA LYS A 12 -5.64 -11.01 0.84
C LYS A 12 -5.27 -9.62 0.35
N GLY A 13 -5.02 -8.70 1.27
CA GLY A 13 -4.41 -7.43 0.93
C GLY A 13 -3.03 -7.64 0.31
N ALA A 14 -2.62 -6.76 -0.59
CA ALA A 14 -1.32 -6.84 -1.24
C ALA A 14 -0.77 -5.46 -1.60
N ILE A 15 0.56 -5.38 -1.66
CA ILE A 15 1.29 -4.28 -2.30
C ILE A 15 1.87 -4.83 -3.60
N VAL A 16 1.53 -4.20 -4.71
CA VAL A 16 2.03 -4.55 -6.05
C VAL A 16 3.02 -3.48 -6.48
N LEU A 17 4.20 -3.90 -6.93
CA LEU A 17 5.21 -3.03 -7.52
C LEU A 17 5.05 -3.06 -9.04
N LEU A 18 4.83 -1.89 -9.62
CA LEU A 18 4.72 -1.70 -11.05
C LEU A 18 5.86 -0.80 -11.52
N ASP A 19 6.40 -1.08 -12.70
CA ASP A 19 7.25 -0.12 -13.38
C ASP A 19 6.48 1.19 -13.66
N SER A 20 7.02 2.34 -13.29
CA SER A 20 6.30 3.63 -13.40
C SER A 20 5.94 3.99 -14.86
N VAL A 21 6.76 3.57 -15.82
CA VAL A 21 6.62 3.88 -17.25
C VAL A 21 5.80 2.82 -17.97
N SER A 22 6.29 1.58 -17.99
CA SER A 22 5.68 0.47 -18.73
C SER A 22 4.46 -0.11 -18.01
N PHE A 23 4.37 0.03 -16.68
CA PHE A 23 3.30 -0.51 -15.83
C PHE A 23 3.28 -2.04 -15.78
N PHE A 24 4.38 -2.68 -16.15
CA PHE A 24 4.55 -4.12 -15.96
C PHE A 24 4.78 -4.44 -14.48
N PRO A 25 4.16 -5.51 -13.95
CA PRO A 25 4.43 -5.97 -12.58
C PRO A 25 5.89 -6.39 -12.41
N LYS A 26 6.58 -5.75 -11.46
CA LYS A 26 7.94 -6.08 -11.04
C LYS A 26 7.97 -6.94 -9.78
N GLY A 27 6.90 -6.91 -8.99
CA GLY A 27 6.79 -7.70 -7.77
C GLY A 27 5.42 -7.57 -7.12
N MET A 28 5.13 -8.49 -6.19
CA MET A 28 3.92 -8.46 -5.38
C MET A 28 4.24 -9.01 -3.99
N VAL A 29 3.81 -8.30 -2.96
CA VAL A 29 3.86 -8.76 -1.59
C VAL A 29 2.44 -8.89 -1.06
N THR A 30 2.01 -10.12 -0.83
CA THR A 30 0.69 -10.42 -0.26
C THR A 30 0.79 -10.51 1.26
N LEU A 31 -0.17 -9.93 1.97
CA LEU A 31 -0.27 -10.06 3.42
C LEU A 31 -0.54 -11.52 3.78
N GLN A 32 0.17 -12.04 4.80
CA GLN A 32 -0.08 -13.41 5.26
C GLN A 32 -1.47 -13.52 5.88
N TYR A 33 -1.78 -12.59 6.78
CA TYR A 33 -3.07 -12.39 7.42
C TYR A 33 -3.57 -10.97 7.11
N ASN A 34 -4.88 -10.82 6.88
CA ASN A 34 -5.44 -9.48 6.73
C ASN A 34 -5.58 -8.84 8.11
N PRO A 35 -5.16 -7.59 8.27
CA PRO A 35 -5.33 -6.89 9.53
C PRO A 35 -6.80 -6.69 9.83
N GLU A 36 -7.14 -6.76 11.12
CA GLU A 36 -8.50 -6.48 11.59
C GLU A 36 -8.87 -5.00 11.42
N THR A 37 -7.87 -4.12 11.48
CA THR A 37 -8.05 -2.67 11.37
C THR A 37 -7.24 -2.10 10.22
N LEU A 38 -7.85 -1.13 9.52
CA LEU A 38 -7.20 -0.31 8.51
C LEU A 38 -7.59 1.13 8.79
N ARG A 39 -6.62 1.96 9.16
CA ARG A 39 -6.83 3.37 9.50
C ARG A 39 -6.65 4.24 8.28
N ARG A 40 -7.59 5.18 8.07
CA ARG A 40 -7.52 6.17 6.99
C ARG A 40 -7.66 7.57 7.57
N THR A 41 -6.78 8.46 7.16
CA THR A 41 -6.83 9.87 7.51
C THR A 41 -6.90 10.70 6.23
N LEU A 42 -7.84 11.63 6.16
CA LEU A 42 -8.02 12.50 5.01
C LEU A 42 -7.84 13.94 5.47
N GLN A 43 -6.73 14.56 5.05
CA GLN A 43 -6.46 15.96 5.34
C GLN A 43 -6.96 16.83 4.19
N VAL A 44 -7.90 17.73 4.50
CA VAL A 44 -8.52 18.60 3.50
C VAL A 44 -7.53 19.70 3.09
N GLN A 45 -7.38 19.90 1.78
CA GLN A 45 -6.55 20.96 1.22
C GLN A 45 -7.43 22.16 0.84
N ARG A 46 -7.32 23.27 1.60
CA ARG A 46 -8.09 24.51 1.39
C ARG A 46 -7.14 25.69 1.18
N THR A 47 -7.61 26.68 0.43
CA THR A 47 -6.94 27.97 0.29
C THR A 47 -7.44 28.92 1.40
N GLY A 48 -6.52 29.62 2.08
CA GLY A 48 -6.81 30.58 3.16
C GLY A 48 -6.25 30.14 4.52
N SER A 49 -5.40 30.97 5.13
CA SER A 49 -4.93 30.77 6.50
C SER A 49 -6.06 31.03 7.50
N GLU A 50 -5.97 30.44 8.71
CA GLU A 50 -6.89 30.75 9.81
C GLU A 50 -7.08 32.26 9.96
N GLY A 51 -8.28 32.77 9.62
CA GLY A 51 -8.70 34.12 9.98
C GLY A 51 -8.94 35.15 8.87
N SER A 52 -8.75 34.85 7.57
CA SER A 52 -9.04 35.85 6.52
C SER A 52 -9.80 35.24 5.33
N ASP A 53 -10.92 35.86 4.98
CA ASP A 53 -11.91 35.57 3.92
C ASP A 53 -12.97 34.48 4.16
N ARG A 54 -14.12 34.92 4.71
CA ARG A 54 -15.39 34.16 4.79
C ARG A 54 -15.90 33.65 3.43
N LEU A 55 -15.43 34.21 2.32
CA LEU A 55 -15.85 33.86 0.96
C LEU A 55 -15.07 32.69 0.35
N GLU A 56 -13.94 32.28 0.95
CA GLU A 56 -13.08 31.21 0.43
C GLU A 56 -13.21 29.89 1.22
N ALA A 57 -14.02 29.87 2.27
CA ALA A 57 -14.14 28.75 3.22
C ALA A 57 -14.52 27.39 2.60
N LEU A 58 -15.16 27.39 1.42
CA LEU A 58 -15.59 26.17 0.71
C LEU A 58 -14.69 25.78 -0.46
N ARG A 59 -13.65 26.56 -0.79
CA ARG A 59 -12.76 26.27 -1.91
C ARG A 59 -11.76 25.18 -1.52
N LEU A 60 -11.67 24.15 -2.37
CA LEU A 60 -10.66 23.09 -2.28
C LEU A 60 -9.58 23.36 -3.32
N THR A 61 -8.31 23.22 -2.92
CA THR A 61 -7.17 23.45 -3.81
C THR A 61 -6.78 22.17 -4.56
N ALA A 62 -6.99 21.01 -3.92
CA ALA A 62 -6.62 19.69 -4.44
C ALA A 62 -7.45 18.59 -3.76
N PRO A 63 -7.43 17.34 -4.26
CA PRO A 63 -7.94 16.19 -3.52
C PRO A 63 -7.30 16.11 -2.11
N PRO A 64 -8.01 15.58 -1.10
CA PRO A 64 -7.45 15.47 0.24
C PRO A 64 -6.20 14.58 0.25
N ILE A 65 -5.23 14.90 1.10
CA ILE A 65 -4.09 14.02 1.38
C ILE A 65 -4.64 12.83 2.15
N GLU A 66 -4.63 11.65 1.53
CA GLU A 66 -5.12 10.42 2.12
C GLU A 66 -3.95 9.56 2.60
N THR A 67 -3.89 9.32 3.91
CA THR A 67 -2.93 8.42 4.55
C THR A 67 -3.64 7.14 4.98
N ILE A 68 -3.04 6.01 4.70
CA ILE A 68 -3.49 4.66 5.08
C ILE A 68 -2.44 4.08 6.03
N GLN A 69 -2.88 3.60 7.19
CA GLN A 69 -2.04 2.90 8.14
C GLN A 69 -2.64 1.52 8.42
N LEU A 70 -1.79 0.50 8.44
CA LEU A 70 -2.15 -0.86 8.81
C LEU A 70 -1.02 -1.57 9.54
N GLU A 71 -1.38 -2.56 10.34
CA GLU A 71 -0.44 -3.41 11.07
C GLU A 71 -0.65 -4.86 10.64
N ALA A 72 0.31 -5.44 9.95
CA ALA A 72 0.26 -6.82 9.47
C ALA A 72 1.12 -7.72 10.34
N GLU A 73 0.65 -8.95 10.57
CA GLU A 73 1.42 -9.99 11.26
C GLU A 73 1.92 -11.02 10.26
N ILE A 74 3.15 -11.49 10.48
CA ILE A 74 3.79 -12.55 9.72
C ILE A 74 4.24 -13.62 10.73
N ASP A 75 3.89 -14.88 10.48
CA ASP A 75 4.13 -15.99 11.40
C ASP A 75 4.53 -17.27 10.64
N ALA A 76 5.68 -17.84 10.99
CA ALA A 76 6.19 -19.09 10.44
C ALA A 76 5.69 -20.35 11.16
N THR A 77 4.95 -20.25 12.25
CA THR A 77 4.55 -21.40 13.09
C THR A 77 3.85 -22.50 12.28
N ASP A 78 2.83 -22.14 11.49
CA ASP A 78 2.11 -23.09 10.62
C ASP A 78 3.02 -23.70 9.54
N GLN A 79 3.99 -22.93 9.06
CA GLN A 79 4.93 -23.39 8.02
C GLN A 79 5.96 -24.36 8.61
N LEU A 80 6.41 -24.11 9.84
CA LEU A 80 7.36 -24.94 10.58
C LEU A 80 6.74 -26.25 11.06
N GLU A 81 5.41 -26.35 11.18
CA GLU A 81 4.71 -27.63 11.41
C GLU A 81 4.93 -28.62 10.24
N PHE A 82 5.14 -28.11 9.02
CA PHE A 82 5.37 -28.91 7.81
C PHE A 82 6.74 -28.63 7.18
N PRO A 83 7.85 -28.99 7.83
CA PRO A 83 9.19 -28.60 7.39
C PRO A 83 9.56 -29.15 6.01
N GLY A 84 9.09 -30.36 5.68
CA GLY A 84 9.30 -30.96 4.35
C GLY A 84 8.61 -30.21 3.20
N LYS A 85 7.63 -29.34 3.49
CA LYS A 85 6.95 -28.49 2.49
C LYS A 85 7.48 -27.06 2.47
N ASN A 86 8.15 -26.63 3.54
CA ASN A 86 8.60 -25.25 3.73
C ASN A 86 10.10 -25.17 4.04
N PRO A 87 10.99 -25.66 3.16
CA PRO A 87 12.43 -25.69 3.43
C PRO A 87 13.04 -24.30 3.60
N VAL A 88 12.52 -23.28 2.91
CA VAL A 88 12.97 -21.89 3.04
C VAL A 88 12.72 -21.37 4.47
N THR A 89 11.53 -21.63 5.01
CA THR A 89 11.16 -21.21 6.36
C THR A 89 12.00 -21.90 7.43
N VAL A 90 12.37 -23.16 7.22
CA VAL A 90 13.27 -23.88 8.14
C VAL A 90 14.67 -23.26 8.17
N VAL A 91 15.19 -22.82 7.03
CA VAL A 91 16.55 -22.27 6.94
C VAL A 91 16.63 -20.80 7.34
N SER A 92 15.60 -20.01 7.05
CA SER A 92 15.65 -18.54 7.14
C SER A 92 14.46 -17.92 7.88
N GLY A 93 13.57 -18.71 8.48
CA GLY A 93 12.38 -18.22 9.15
C GLY A 93 11.51 -17.37 8.21
N ILE A 94 11.02 -16.23 8.70
CA ILE A 94 10.24 -15.26 7.92
C ILE A 94 11.10 -14.17 7.27
N HIS A 95 12.43 -14.23 7.43
CA HIS A 95 13.34 -13.19 6.96
C HIS A 95 13.21 -12.88 5.46
N PRO A 96 13.05 -13.86 4.54
CA PRO A 96 12.84 -13.56 3.12
C PRO A 96 11.56 -12.76 2.83
N GLN A 97 10.52 -12.95 3.64
CA GLN A 97 9.25 -12.23 3.49
C GLN A 97 9.37 -10.78 3.98
N LEU A 98 10.13 -10.54 5.06
CA LEU A 98 10.49 -9.21 5.52
C LEU A 98 11.37 -8.48 4.51
N ALA A 99 12.40 -9.15 3.98
CA ALA A 99 13.26 -8.61 2.93
C ALA A 99 12.47 -8.22 1.67
N ALA A 100 11.46 -9.00 1.29
CA ALA A 100 10.58 -8.63 0.17
C ALA A 100 9.83 -7.32 0.41
N LEU A 101 9.34 -7.07 1.64
CA LEU A 101 8.72 -5.81 2.03
C LEU A 101 9.74 -4.66 2.08
N GLU A 102 10.91 -4.90 2.63
CA GLU A 102 11.99 -3.92 2.68
C GLU A 102 12.41 -3.45 1.29
N THR A 103 12.58 -4.38 0.34
CA THR A 103 13.04 -4.04 -1.02
C THR A 103 12.06 -3.15 -1.81
N ILE A 104 10.86 -2.89 -1.29
CA ILE A 104 9.93 -1.88 -1.83
C ILE A 104 10.50 -0.47 -1.71
N ILE A 105 11.22 -0.19 -0.61
CA ILE A 105 11.78 1.14 -0.32
C ILE A 105 13.26 1.27 -0.66
N TYR A 106 13.92 0.17 -1.04
CA TYR A 106 15.32 0.19 -1.47
C TYR A 106 15.46 0.37 -2.98
N PRO A 107 16.33 1.30 -3.46
CA PRO A 107 16.75 1.30 -4.86
C PRO A 107 17.52 0.01 -5.19
N LYS A 108 17.52 -0.43 -6.45
CA LYS A 108 18.19 -1.68 -6.81
C LYS A 108 19.70 -1.51 -6.64
N SER A 109 20.36 -2.50 -6.05
CA SER A 109 21.82 -2.46 -5.80
C SER A 109 22.64 -2.20 -7.08
N ARG A 110 22.18 -2.72 -8.22
CA ARG A 110 22.78 -2.48 -9.54
C ARG A 110 22.75 -0.99 -9.94
N GLU A 111 21.65 -0.29 -9.69
CA GLU A 111 21.50 1.14 -10.01
C GLU A 111 22.42 1.99 -9.13
N ILE A 112 22.52 1.65 -7.84
CA ILE A 112 23.46 2.29 -6.91
C ILE A 112 24.90 2.10 -7.39
N GLN A 113 25.28 0.89 -7.79
CA GLN A 113 26.62 0.59 -8.30
C GLN A 113 26.92 1.33 -9.61
N GLN A 114 25.96 1.37 -10.54
CA GLN A 114 26.09 2.11 -11.80
C GLN A 114 26.27 3.62 -11.55
N ASN A 115 25.46 4.21 -10.67
CA ASN A 115 25.61 5.61 -10.28
C ASN A 115 26.98 5.90 -9.65
N ASN A 116 27.52 4.97 -8.86
CA ASN A 116 28.86 5.12 -8.27
C ASN A 116 29.95 5.11 -9.35
N VAL A 117 29.85 4.23 -10.36
CA VAL A 117 30.78 4.19 -11.49
C VAL A 117 30.70 5.47 -12.34
N LEU A 118 29.49 5.99 -12.59
CA LEU A 118 29.27 7.24 -13.32
C LEU A 118 29.84 8.44 -12.55
N ALA A 119 29.62 8.51 -11.23
CA ALA A 119 30.18 9.54 -10.37
C ALA A 119 31.72 9.54 -10.39
N ARG A 120 32.33 8.35 -10.29
CA ARG A 120 33.80 8.19 -10.34
C ARG A 120 34.42 8.55 -11.69
N SER A 121 33.65 8.46 -12.77
CA SER A 121 34.10 8.84 -14.12
C SER A 121 33.92 10.34 -14.43
N GLY A 122 33.52 11.15 -13.44
CA GLY A 122 33.42 12.60 -13.58
C GLY A 122 32.14 13.08 -14.28
N ASN A 123 31.11 12.24 -14.38
CA ASN A 123 29.80 12.68 -14.87
C ASN A 123 29.12 13.59 -13.84
N LEU A 124 28.77 14.81 -14.26
CA LEU A 124 28.19 15.86 -13.40
C LEU A 124 26.67 15.78 -13.28
N GLU A 125 26.00 14.95 -14.09
CA GLU A 125 24.55 14.79 -14.07
C GLU A 125 24.20 13.35 -13.69
N ILE A 126 23.87 13.14 -12.41
CA ILE A 126 23.32 11.88 -11.91
C ILE A 126 21.82 12.08 -11.80
N VAL A 127 21.07 11.50 -12.73
CA VAL A 127 19.60 11.52 -12.68
C VAL A 127 19.16 10.73 -11.45
N PRO A 128 18.22 11.25 -10.63
CA PRO A 128 17.65 10.48 -9.52
C PRO A 128 17.04 9.17 -10.01
N ILE A 129 17.24 8.09 -9.24
CA ILE A 129 16.61 6.80 -9.52
C ILE A 129 15.09 6.98 -9.34
N GLU A 130 14.34 6.78 -10.40
CA GLU A 130 12.87 6.77 -10.32
C GLU A 130 12.42 5.47 -9.66
N ALA A 131 11.70 5.59 -8.55
CA ALA A 131 11.21 4.43 -7.81
C ALA A 131 10.04 3.75 -8.53
N ASP A 132 9.89 2.45 -8.31
CA ASP A 132 8.73 1.70 -8.78
C ASP A 132 7.43 2.25 -8.19
N LEU A 133 6.36 2.24 -8.98
CA LEU A 133 5.03 2.63 -8.52
C LEU A 133 4.47 1.53 -7.62
N SER A 134 4.33 1.83 -6.33
CA SER A 134 3.65 0.95 -5.39
C SER A 134 2.13 1.13 -5.49
N VAL A 135 1.40 0.02 -5.57
CA VAL A 135 -0.06 -0.02 -5.63
C VAL A 135 -0.58 -0.86 -4.47
N PHE A 136 -1.35 -0.24 -3.60
CA PHE A 136 -2.01 -0.93 -2.50
C PHE A 136 -3.36 -1.47 -2.94
N VAL A 137 -3.53 -2.78 -2.82
CA VAL A 137 -4.72 -3.53 -3.17
C VAL A 137 -5.32 -4.09 -1.89
N TRP A 138 -6.42 -3.49 -1.43
CA TRP A 138 -7.15 -3.98 -0.26
C TRP A 138 -8.34 -4.86 -0.65
N SER A 139 -9.02 -4.48 -1.74
CA SER A 139 -10.15 -5.23 -2.28
C SER A 139 -10.31 -4.90 -3.77
N ILE A 140 -11.22 -5.62 -4.44
CA ILE A 140 -11.60 -5.31 -5.83
C ILE A 140 -12.09 -3.87 -6.03
N ASN A 141 -12.59 -3.25 -4.95
CA ASN A 141 -13.12 -1.89 -4.94
C ASN A 141 -12.16 -0.85 -4.33
N ARG A 142 -10.95 -1.28 -3.95
CA ARG A 142 -9.95 -0.42 -3.30
C ARG A 142 -8.56 -0.80 -3.78
N VAL A 143 -8.20 -0.23 -4.92
CA VAL A 143 -6.88 -0.28 -5.54
C VAL A 143 -6.40 1.16 -5.68
N VAL A 144 -5.29 1.49 -5.02
CA VAL A 144 -4.78 2.87 -4.97
C VAL A 144 -3.27 2.93 -5.18
N PRO A 145 -2.77 3.90 -5.98
CA PRO A 145 -1.34 4.17 -6.03
C PRO A 145 -0.91 4.77 -4.69
N VAL A 146 0.18 4.27 -4.13
CA VAL A 146 0.69 4.70 -2.82
C VAL A 146 2.18 4.94 -2.88
N ARG A 147 2.66 5.76 -1.94
CA ARG A 147 4.05 5.83 -1.54
C ARG A 147 4.13 5.49 -0.06
N LEU A 148 5.06 4.60 0.30
CA LEU A 148 5.31 4.28 1.70
C LEU A 148 5.93 5.51 2.38
N THR A 149 5.36 5.91 3.51
CA THR A 149 5.82 7.02 4.35
C THR A 149 6.41 6.54 5.66
N GLU A 150 5.87 5.45 6.21
CA GLU A 150 6.32 4.85 7.47
C GLU A 150 6.45 3.35 7.25
N PHE A 151 7.55 2.77 7.76
CA PHE A 151 7.76 1.34 7.72
C PHE A 151 8.54 0.91 8.96
N SER A 152 7.91 0.06 9.77
CA SER A 152 8.48 -0.44 11.02
C SER A 152 8.25 -1.94 11.12
N ILE A 153 9.29 -2.67 11.51
CA ILE A 153 9.23 -4.11 11.74
C ILE A 153 9.62 -4.37 13.20
N THR A 154 8.77 -5.07 13.92
CA THR A 154 9.06 -5.63 15.24
C THR A 154 9.20 -7.13 15.09
N GLU A 155 10.43 -7.63 15.11
CA GLU A 155 10.70 -9.07 15.08
C GLU A 155 10.52 -9.69 16.46
N GLU A 156 9.76 -10.78 16.52
CA GLU A 156 9.38 -11.47 17.76
C GLU A 156 9.59 -12.97 17.58
N ALA A 157 10.04 -13.65 18.64
CA ALA A 157 10.33 -15.09 18.63
C ALA A 157 11.35 -15.52 17.56
N PHE A 158 12.36 -16.28 18.00
CA PHE A 158 13.47 -16.68 17.15
C PHE A 158 13.71 -18.18 17.28
N ASP A 159 14.13 -18.81 16.19
CA ASP A 159 14.66 -20.17 16.23
C ASP A 159 16.08 -20.20 16.84
N THR A 160 16.62 -21.39 17.07
CA THR A 160 17.98 -21.69 17.54
C THR A 160 19.10 -20.99 16.76
N LEU A 161 18.85 -20.65 15.49
CA LEU A 161 19.77 -19.91 14.63
C LEU A 161 19.52 -18.39 14.60
N LEU A 162 18.67 -17.88 15.51
CA LEU A 162 18.25 -16.47 15.58
C LEU A 162 17.51 -15.97 14.33
N ASN A 163 16.91 -16.88 13.56
CA ASN A 163 15.98 -16.52 12.49
C ASN A 163 14.64 -16.09 13.11
N PRO A 164 14.07 -14.92 12.73
CA PRO A 164 12.77 -14.52 13.22
C PRO A 164 11.71 -15.51 12.71
N ILE A 165 10.79 -15.90 13.59
CA ILE A 165 9.65 -16.75 13.23
C ILE A 165 8.32 -16.00 13.33
N ARG A 166 8.29 -14.84 13.99
CA ARG A 166 7.14 -13.93 13.99
C ARG A 166 7.60 -12.49 13.82
N ALA A 167 6.78 -11.66 13.18
CA ALA A 167 7.00 -10.23 13.15
C ALA A 167 5.69 -9.46 13.02
N LYS A 168 5.69 -8.26 13.59
CA LYS A 168 4.66 -7.24 13.37
C LYS A 168 5.21 -6.16 12.47
N VAL A 169 4.50 -5.90 11.38
CA VAL A 169 4.88 -4.92 10.37
C VAL A 169 3.88 -3.78 10.38
N SER A 170 4.33 -2.58 10.73
CA SER A 170 3.52 -1.36 10.62
C SER A 170 3.86 -0.63 9.34
N LEU A 171 2.85 -0.36 8.52
CA LEU A 171 2.95 0.31 7.23
C LEU A 171 2.11 1.58 7.24
N GLY A 172 2.77 2.73 7.05
CA GLY A 172 2.14 4.00 6.72
C GLY A 172 2.33 4.31 5.24
N MET A 173 1.24 4.63 4.56
CA MET A 173 1.21 4.87 3.12
C MET A 173 0.43 6.14 2.82
N GLN A 174 0.97 7.01 1.97
CA GLN A 174 0.24 8.12 1.39
C GLN A 174 -0.27 7.74 0.00
N VAL A 175 -1.57 7.94 -0.25
CA VAL A 175 -2.16 7.76 -1.57
C VAL A 175 -1.66 8.86 -2.49
N LEU A 176 -1.15 8.48 -3.66
CA LEU A 176 -0.68 9.40 -4.68
C LEU A 176 -1.87 9.92 -5.49
N SER A 177 -2.07 11.23 -5.48
CA SER A 177 -3.17 11.90 -6.18
C SER A 177 -2.73 12.46 -7.53
N THR A 178 -3.67 13.09 -8.24
CA THR A 178 -3.37 13.86 -9.46
C THR A 178 -2.51 15.11 -9.20
N ASN A 179 -2.31 15.50 -7.93
CA ASN A 179 -1.42 16.58 -7.55
C ASN A 179 0.03 16.11 -7.32
N ASP A 180 0.21 14.83 -6.99
CA ASP A 180 1.53 14.22 -6.73
C ASP A 180 2.15 13.64 -8.00
N LEU A 181 1.31 13.17 -8.92
CA LEU A 181 1.69 12.55 -10.17
C LEU A 181 1.22 13.39 -11.34
N ARG A 182 2.08 13.52 -12.37
CA ARG A 182 1.70 14.17 -13.62
C ARG A 182 0.47 13.50 -14.23
N PHE A 183 -0.36 14.26 -14.94
CA PHE A 183 -1.63 13.76 -15.47
C PHE A 183 -1.47 12.65 -16.52
N ASP A 184 -0.34 12.62 -17.23
CA ASP A 184 0.06 11.58 -18.19
C ASP A 184 0.60 10.31 -17.51
N HIS A 185 0.89 10.35 -16.21
CA HIS A 185 1.39 9.20 -15.47
C HIS A 185 0.26 8.19 -15.16
N LYS A 186 0.51 6.89 -15.39
CA LYS A 186 -0.50 5.83 -15.17
C LYS A 186 -0.96 5.69 -13.71
N GLY A 187 -0.14 6.09 -12.74
CA GLY A 187 -0.59 6.20 -11.35
C GLY A 187 -1.68 7.27 -11.16
N SER A 188 -1.65 8.37 -11.92
CA SER A 188 -2.68 9.42 -11.87
C SER A 188 -4.02 8.91 -12.41
N SER A 189 -3.98 8.06 -13.45
CA SER A 189 -5.19 7.41 -13.97
C SER A 189 -5.76 6.37 -13.00
N LEU A 190 -4.92 5.58 -12.30
CA LEU A 190 -5.37 4.70 -11.21
C LEU A 190 -6.09 5.48 -10.10
N PHE A 191 -5.51 6.59 -9.64
CA PHE A 191 -6.15 7.43 -8.63
C PHE A 191 -7.49 7.98 -9.13
N SER A 192 -7.54 8.43 -10.38
CA SER A 192 -8.78 8.95 -10.99
C SER A 192 -9.90 7.91 -11.03
N VAL A 193 -9.57 6.64 -11.32
CA VAL A 193 -10.53 5.52 -11.27
C VAL A 193 -11.04 5.31 -9.84
N HIS A 194 -10.14 5.27 -8.87
CA HIS A 194 -10.50 5.15 -7.45
C HIS A 194 -11.39 6.31 -6.97
N HIS A 195 -11.12 7.54 -7.42
CA HIS A 195 -11.93 8.71 -7.10
C HIS A 195 -13.35 8.58 -7.66
N LYS A 196 -13.50 8.26 -8.94
CA LYS A 196 -14.81 8.00 -9.56
C LYS A 196 -15.58 6.88 -8.85
N GLN A 197 -14.88 5.83 -8.44
CA GLN A 197 -15.49 4.74 -7.70
C GLN A 197 -16.03 5.20 -6.34
N LYS A 198 -15.33 6.10 -5.63
CA LYS A 198 -15.86 6.73 -4.41
C LYS A 198 -17.13 7.53 -4.68
N GLU A 199 -17.19 8.29 -5.77
CA GLU A 199 -18.40 9.05 -6.17
C GLU A 199 -19.59 8.12 -6.43
N VAL A 200 -19.35 7.00 -7.14
CA VAL A 200 -20.38 5.97 -7.38
C VAL A 200 -20.90 5.40 -6.05
N PHE A 201 -20.02 5.04 -5.12
CA PHE A 201 -20.44 4.55 -3.81
C PHE A 201 -21.16 5.60 -2.96
N ALA A 202 -20.77 6.87 -3.06
CA ALA A 202 -21.47 7.96 -2.39
C ALA A 202 -22.91 8.09 -2.91
N ASN A 203 -23.10 8.00 -4.23
CA ASN A 203 -24.42 8.03 -4.85
C ASN A 203 -25.29 6.82 -4.47
N MET A 204 -24.68 5.63 -4.36
CA MET A 204 -25.40 4.43 -3.89
C MET A 204 -25.93 4.62 -2.46
N ASN A 205 -25.13 5.22 -1.56
CA ASN A 205 -25.57 5.52 -0.20
C ASN A 205 -26.76 6.49 -0.18
N LEU A 206 -26.76 7.51 -1.04
CA LEU A 206 -27.89 8.44 -1.16
C LEU A 206 -29.17 7.72 -1.62
N GLY A 207 -29.06 6.85 -2.64
CA GLY A 207 -30.20 6.09 -3.15
C GLY A 207 -30.80 5.12 -2.11
N LEU A 208 -29.94 4.41 -1.37
CA LEU A 208 -30.37 3.49 -0.29
C LEU A 208 -31.09 4.25 0.84
N ASN A 209 -30.57 5.42 1.24
CA ASN A 209 -31.17 6.22 2.31
C ASN A 209 -32.50 6.85 1.88
N ALA A 210 -32.64 7.26 0.61
CA ALA A 210 -33.91 7.73 0.08
C ALA A 210 -34.99 6.64 0.11
N LEU A 211 -34.63 5.40 -0.26
CA LEU A 211 -35.53 4.24 -0.18
C LEU A 211 -35.90 3.89 1.27
N GLY A 212 -34.94 3.93 2.19
CA GLY A 212 -35.18 3.71 3.62
C GLY A 212 -36.09 4.76 4.25
N ALA A 213 -35.92 6.04 3.90
CA ALA A 213 -36.75 7.13 4.40
C ALA A 213 -38.21 7.01 3.92
N ILE A 214 -38.43 6.62 2.65
CA ILE A 214 -39.77 6.39 2.11
C ILE A 214 -40.42 5.17 2.79
N ALA A 215 -39.67 4.09 3.03
CA ALA A 215 -40.18 2.91 3.72
C ALA A 215 -40.56 3.17 5.19
N SER A 216 -39.93 4.13 5.86
CA SER A 216 -40.29 4.54 7.22
C SER A 216 -41.50 5.49 7.33
N LEU A 217 -42.00 5.98 6.19
CA LEU A 217 -43.17 6.85 6.09
C LEU A 217 -44.46 6.10 5.69
N LEU A 218 -44.35 4.79 5.39
CA LEU A 218 -45.46 3.87 5.10
C LEU A 218 -45.69 2.93 6.28
#